data_AF-A0A386T9Y5-F1
#
_entry.id   AF-A0A386T9Y5-F1
#
_cell.length_a   1.000
_cell.length_b   1.000
_cell.length_c   1.000
_cell.angle_alpha   90.00
_cell.angle_beta   90.00
_cell.angle_gamma   90.00
#
_symmetry.space_group_name_H-M   'P 1'
#
loop_
_entity.id
_entity.type
_entity.pdbx_description
1 polymer ?
#
loop_
_entity_poly.entity_id
_entity_poly.type
_entity_poly.pdbx_seq_one_letter_code
_entity_poly.pdbx_strand_id
1 'polypeptide(L)'
;MYRKFIATIAAAAVAITAFGARPAAADEKEVLRTLAAIAGVAIVGKMIYDNNKERNERETVTRRRAAPVYEAPRYYPTVSKRPHQRPYIDPRPEPHRSARTYPERDRATYPTREVRPLPERVDRKLLPQQCFRSYDGEDGKVMMFGEPCLEKNYSQVDRLPNYCAKRVKTAEGARYGYDARCLRDSGYSLARR
;
A
#
# COMPACT_ATOMS: atom_id res chain seq x y z
N MET A 1 -19.84 -8.34 -26.43
CA MET A 1 -21.13 -8.10 -27.14
C MET A 1 -22.37 -8.24 -26.23
N TYR A 2 -22.32 -9.01 -25.13
CA TYR A 2 -23.44 -9.18 -24.19
C TYR A 2 -23.89 -7.90 -23.46
N ARG A 3 -23.00 -6.93 -23.22
CA ARG A 3 -23.33 -5.66 -22.53
C ARG A 3 -24.40 -4.84 -23.24
N LYS A 4 -24.41 -4.86 -24.58
CA LYS A 4 -25.42 -4.15 -25.38
C LYS A 4 -26.78 -4.85 -25.34
N PHE A 5 -26.78 -6.18 -25.28
CA PHE A 5 -27.99 -7.01 -25.23
C PHE A 5 -28.70 -6.94 -23.86
N ILE A 6 -27.93 -6.94 -22.77
CA ILE A 6 -28.49 -6.79 -21.41
C ILE A 6 -29.11 -5.39 -21.23
N ALA A 7 -28.46 -4.35 -21.75
CA ALA A 7 -28.96 -2.97 -21.65
C ALA A 7 -30.30 -2.78 -22.37
N THR A 8 -30.47 -3.35 -23.56
CA THR A 8 -31.72 -3.25 -24.31
C THR A 8 -32.88 -3.96 -23.63
N ILE A 9 -32.63 -5.14 -23.04
CA ILE A 9 -33.66 -5.90 -22.33
C ILE A 9 -34.07 -5.18 -21.05
N ALA A 10 -33.11 -4.66 -20.28
CA ALA A 10 -33.39 -3.91 -19.07
C ALA A 10 -34.20 -2.63 -19.35
N ALA A 11 -33.87 -1.89 -20.43
CA ALA A 11 -34.61 -0.70 -20.82
C ALA A 11 -36.06 -1.02 -21.26
N ALA A 12 -36.26 -2.10 -22.01
CA ALA A 12 -37.58 -2.53 -22.46
C ALA A 12 -38.49 -2.94 -21.27
N ALA A 13 -37.94 -3.61 -20.26
CA ALA A 13 -38.71 -4.03 -19.09
C ALA A 13 -39.25 -2.83 -18.28
N VAL A 14 -38.44 -1.78 -18.12
CA VAL A 14 -38.85 -0.56 -17.39
C VAL A 14 -39.89 0.25 -18.16
N ALA A 15 -39.83 0.25 -19.50
CA ALA A 15 -40.82 0.94 -20.31
C ALA A 15 -42.22 0.29 -20.20
N ILE A 16 -42.30 -1.03 -20.09
CA ILE A 16 -43.57 -1.76 -20.06
C ILE A 16 -44.30 -1.56 -18.71
N THR A 17 -43.57 -1.45 -17.60
CA THR A 17 -44.19 -1.24 -16.27
C THR A 17 -44.80 0.15 -16.10
N ALA A 18 -44.37 1.15 -16.88
CA ALA A 18 -44.88 2.52 -16.80
C ALA A 18 -46.31 2.67 -17.36
N PHE A 19 -46.78 1.79 -18.24
CA PHE A 19 -48.11 1.90 -18.88
C PHE A 19 -49.26 1.28 -18.05
N GLY A 20 -48.97 0.65 -16.90
CA GLY A 20 -49.97 -0.07 -16.10
C GLY A 20 -50.66 0.73 -14.99
N ALA A 21 -50.17 1.92 -14.63
CA ALA A 21 -50.74 2.71 -13.54
C ALA A 21 -51.89 3.59 -14.05
N ARG A 22 -53.12 3.07 -14.01
CA ARG A 22 -54.32 3.92 -14.09
C ARG A 22 -54.44 4.70 -12.77
N PRO A 23 -54.45 6.04 -12.75
CA PRO A 23 -54.70 6.77 -11.52
C PRO A 23 -56.17 6.54 -11.13
N ALA A 24 -56.39 5.99 -9.93
CA ALA A 24 -57.68 6.02 -9.28
C ALA A 24 -57.97 7.47 -8.91
N ALA A 25 -59.03 8.06 -9.49
CA ALA A 25 -59.46 9.40 -9.16
C ALA A 25 -60.33 9.37 -7.90
N ALA A 26 -59.85 9.90 -6.78
CA ALA A 26 -60.68 10.46 -5.69
C ALA A 26 -59.83 11.05 -4.56
N ASP A 27 -60.38 12.09 -3.95
CA ASP A 27 -60.02 12.70 -2.66
C ASP A 27 -58.83 13.69 -2.66
N GLU A 28 -59.19 14.96 -2.49
CA GLU A 28 -58.33 16.14 -2.40
C GLU A 28 -57.28 15.99 -1.28
N LYS A 29 -57.62 15.20 -0.24
CA LYS A 29 -56.72 14.87 0.87
C LYS A 29 -55.65 13.84 0.49
N GLU A 30 -55.93 12.90 -0.43
CA GLU A 30 -54.91 11.99 -0.95
C GLU A 30 -54.02 12.68 -1.99
N VAL A 31 -54.56 13.61 -2.79
CA VAL A 31 -53.80 14.46 -3.71
C VAL A 31 -52.78 15.31 -2.94
N LEU A 32 -53.16 15.87 -1.78
CA LEU A 32 -52.24 16.63 -0.93
C LEU A 32 -51.15 15.73 -0.31
N ARG A 33 -51.48 14.49 0.08
CA ARG A 33 -50.49 13.52 0.60
C ARG A 33 -49.52 13.03 -0.47
N THR A 34 -49.99 12.81 -1.70
CA THR A 34 -49.12 12.45 -2.83
C THR A 34 -48.28 13.61 -3.32
N LEU A 35 -48.82 14.83 -3.38
CA LEU A 35 -48.04 16.04 -3.64
C LEU A 35 -46.96 16.27 -2.56
N ALA A 36 -47.29 16.03 -1.28
CA ALA A 36 -46.31 16.10 -0.20
C ALA A 36 -45.23 15.01 -0.32
N ALA A 37 -45.59 13.79 -0.75
CA ALA A 37 -44.62 12.72 -1.00
C ALA A 37 -43.70 13.04 -2.19
N ILE A 38 -44.24 13.56 -3.30
CA ILE A 38 -43.47 13.97 -4.48
C ILE A 38 -42.54 15.15 -4.15
N ALA A 39 -43.04 16.15 -3.41
CA ALA A 39 -42.22 17.26 -2.93
C ALA A 39 -41.14 16.80 -1.94
N GLY A 40 -41.46 15.83 -1.06
CA GLY A 40 -40.50 15.23 -0.14
C GLY A 40 -39.34 14.53 -0.85
N VAL A 41 -39.63 13.73 -1.88
CA VAL A 41 -38.59 13.09 -2.71
C VAL A 41 -37.77 14.12 -3.49
N ALA A 42 -38.39 15.19 -3.99
CA ALA A 42 -37.67 16.27 -4.67
C ALA A 42 -36.71 17.03 -3.74
N ILE A 43 -37.08 17.28 -2.48
CA ILE A 43 -36.23 17.95 -1.50
C ILE A 43 -35.06 17.06 -1.07
N VAL A 44 -35.30 15.78 -0.77
CA VAL A 44 -34.24 14.81 -0.44
C VAL A 44 -33.33 14.58 -1.65
N GLY A 45 -33.90 14.48 -2.85
CA GLY A 45 -33.18 14.41 -4.12
C GLY A 45 -32.29 15.64 -4.33
N LYS A 46 -32.77 16.85 -4.02
CA LYS A 46 -31.98 18.09 -4.08
C LYS A 46 -30.84 18.12 -3.05
N MET A 47 -31.04 17.62 -1.83
CA MET A 47 -29.95 17.51 -0.84
C MET A 47 -28.83 16.56 -1.29
N ILE A 48 -29.16 15.47 -2.01
CA ILE A 48 -28.17 14.54 -2.58
C ILE A 48 -27.55 15.14 -3.86
N TYR A 49 -28.34 15.87 -4.66
CA TYR A 49 -27.90 16.47 -5.93
C TYR A 49 -27.00 17.70 -5.75
N ASP A 50 -27.20 18.51 -4.71
CA ASP A 50 -26.40 19.72 -4.48
C ASP A 50 -24.93 19.40 -4.09
N ASN A 51 -24.65 18.21 -3.54
CA ASN A 51 -23.26 17.78 -3.31
C ASN A 51 -22.53 17.37 -4.60
N ASN A 52 -23.27 17.02 -5.66
CA ASN A 52 -22.71 16.70 -6.97
C ASN A 52 -22.66 17.93 -7.90
N LYS A 53 -23.57 18.90 -7.71
CA LYS A 53 -23.62 20.12 -8.53
C LYS A 53 -22.48 21.09 -8.21
N GLU A 54 -22.07 21.20 -6.94
CA GLU A 54 -20.83 21.93 -6.60
C GLU A 54 -19.57 21.29 -7.20
N ARG A 55 -19.63 20.02 -7.63
CA ARG A 55 -18.53 19.33 -8.30
C ARG A 55 -18.45 19.68 -9.79
N ASN A 56 -19.59 19.86 -10.47
CA ASN A 56 -19.65 20.15 -11.91
C ASN A 56 -19.59 21.65 -12.26
N GLU A 57 -20.12 22.56 -11.45
CA GLU A 57 -20.02 24.02 -11.72
C GLU A 57 -18.68 24.63 -11.24
N ARG A 58 -17.93 23.91 -10.39
CA ARG A 58 -16.52 24.25 -10.11
C ARG A 58 -15.56 23.74 -11.19
N GLU A 59 -16.06 23.08 -12.23
CA GLU A 59 -15.25 22.50 -13.31
C GLU A 59 -15.04 23.45 -14.52
N THR A 60 -15.74 24.60 -14.58
CA THR A 60 -15.59 25.58 -15.68
C THR A 60 -15.09 26.97 -15.27
N VAL A 61 -14.71 27.17 -14.01
CA VAL A 61 -14.03 28.40 -13.59
C VAL A 61 -12.53 28.15 -13.56
N THR A 62 -11.82 28.94 -14.35
CA THR A 62 -10.37 29.14 -14.41
C THR A 62 -9.79 29.57 -13.06
N ARG A 63 -9.80 28.68 -12.07
CA ARG A 63 -8.69 28.62 -11.14
C ARG A 63 -7.81 27.50 -11.59
N ARG A 64 -6.60 27.85 -12.04
CA ARG A 64 -5.42 27.03 -11.80
C ARG A 64 -5.30 26.82 -10.29
N ARG A 65 -6.14 25.96 -9.71
CA ARG A 65 -5.74 25.19 -8.55
C ARG A 65 -4.81 24.18 -9.17
N ALA A 66 -3.50 24.39 -8.96
CA ALA A 66 -2.55 23.32 -9.16
C ALA A 66 -3.20 22.07 -8.57
N ALA A 67 -3.31 20.99 -9.38
CA ALA A 67 -3.76 19.70 -8.87
C ALA A 67 -3.08 19.48 -7.52
N PRO A 68 -3.77 18.99 -6.47
CA PRO A 68 -3.06 18.60 -5.26
C PRO A 68 -1.96 17.66 -5.77
N VAL A 69 -0.73 18.16 -5.75
CA VAL A 69 0.43 17.38 -6.12
C VAL A 69 0.32 16.24 -5.15
N TYR A 70 0.02 15.05 -5.65
CA TYR A 70 0.16 13.86 -4.86
C TYR A 70 1.67 13.76 -4.61
N GLU A 71 2.10 14.47 -3.57
CA GLU A 71 3.40 14.33 -2.97
C GLU A 71 3.26 12.99 -2.29
N ALA A 72 3.58 11.92 -3.05
CA ALA A 72 3.71 10.58 -2.53
C ALA A 72 4.41 10.73 -1.19
N PRO A 73 3.86 10.18 -0.09
CA PRO A 73 4.38 10.42 1.24
C PRO A 73 5.86 10.21 1.12
N ARG A 74 6.63 11.31 1.26
CA ARG A 74 8.07 11.22 1.21
C ARG A 74 8.33 10.22 2.31
N TYR A 75 8.72 9.02 1.93
CA TYR A 75 9.45 8.16 2.82
C TYR A 75 10.70 8.98 3.04
N TYR A 76 10.61 9.91 4.00
CA TYR A 76 11.76 10.32 4.74
C TYR A 76 12.32 8.95 5.10
N PRO A 77 13.48 8.54 4.58
CA PRO A 77 14.24 7.63 5.38
C PRO A 77 14.17 8.32 6.74
N THR A 78 13.62 7.64 7.74
CA THR A 78 14.13 7.89 9.05
C THR A 78 15.61 7.55 8.87
N VAL A 79 16.36 8.57 8.44
CA VAL A 79 17.61 8.90 9.04
C VAL A 79 17.19 8.97 10.50
N SER A 80 17.14 7.79 11.13
CA SER A 80 17.71 7.59 12.42
C SER A 80 18.96 8.41 12.31
N LYS A 81 18.87 9.67 12.76
CA LYS A 81 20.04 10.49 12.96
C LYS A 81 20.87 9.52 13.75
N ARG A 82 21.89 8.94 13.11
CA ARG A 82 22.96 8.30 13.85
C ARG A 82 23.19 9.30 14.96
N PRO A 83 22.94 8.95 16.22
CA PRO A 83 23.02 9.92 17.29
C PRO A 83 24.34 10.60 17.04
N HIS A 84 24.31 11.92 16.77
CA HIS A 84 25.54 12.65 16.56
C HIS A 84 26.39 12.21 17.72
N GLN A 85 27.54 11.60 17.42
CA GLN A 85 28.49 11.26 18.46
C GLN A 85 28.78 12.60 19.10
N ARG A 86 28.09 12.90 20.21
CA ARG A 86 28.55 13.89 21.15
C ARG A 86 29.98 13.43 21.39
N PRO A 87 30.99 14.27 21.14
CA PRO A 87 32.32 13.94 21.60
C PRO A 87 32.14 13.54 23.05
N TYR A 88 32.48 12.29 23.36
CA TYR A 88 32.49 11.84 24.74
C TYR A 88 33.60 12.67 25.39
N ILE A 89 33.21 13.78 26.01
CA ILE A 89 34.11 14.56 26.86
C ILE A 89 34.21 13.71 28.12
N ASP A 90 35.26 12.90 28.16
CA ASP A 90 35.66 12.18 29.35
C ASP A 90 36.00 13.22 30.43
N PRO A 91 35.25 13.30 31.55
CA PRO A 91 35.55 14.26 32.62
C PRO A 91 36.80 13.86 33.41
N ARG A 92 37.48 12.77 33.05
CA ARG A 92 38.70 12.36 33.73
C ARG A 92 39.75 13.47 33.61
N PRO A 93 40.29 13.94 34.75
CA PRO A 93 41.44 14.84 34.75
C PRO A 93 42.52 14.23 33.87
N GLU A 94 43.12 15.03 32.98
CA GLU A 94 44.27 14.57 32.21
C GLU A 94 45.31 14.00 33.19
N PRO A 95 45.72 12.73 33.04
CA PRO A 95 46.74 12.18 33.90
C PRO A 95 48.02 12.96 33.63
N HIS A 96 48.48 13.69 34.64
CA HIS A 96 49.75 14.40 34.64
C HIS A 96 50.82 13.50 34.03
N ARG A 97 51.44 13.95 32.93
CA ARG A 97 52.57 13.29 32.27
C ARG A 97 53.74 13.20 33.25
N SER A 98 53.77 12.16 34.07
CA SER A 98 55.03 11.58 34.51
C SER A 98 55.44 10.60 33.43
N ALA A 99 56.53 10.92 32.73
CA ALA A 99 57.17 10.01 31.80
C ALA A 99 57.53 8.71 32.53
N ARG A 100 56.66 7.70 32.41
CA ARG A 100 57.00 6.33 32.74
C ARG A 100 57.26 5.63 31.42
N THR A 101 58.52 5.33 31.18
CA THR A 101 58.98 4.42 30.13
C THR A 101 58.29 3.08 30.34
N TYR A 102 57.26 2.79 29.54
CA TYR A 102 56.70 1.46 29.46
C TYR A 102 57.61 0.63 28.57
N PRO A 103 58.07 -0.56 29.01
CA PRO A 103 58.83 -1.43 28.12
C PRO A 103 57.93 -1.82 26.95
N GLU A 104 58.48 -1.65 25.74
CA GLU A 104 57.91 -2.03 24.45
C GLU A 104 57.43 -3.49 24.52
N ARG A 105 56.14 -3.71 24.79
CA ARG A 105 55.57 -5.06 24.77
C ARG A 105 55.26 -5.40 23.31
N ASP A 106 56.06 -6.32 22.79
CA ASP A 106 56.02 -6.86 21.44
C ASP A 106 54.59 -7.04 20.91
N ARG A 107 54.31 -6.42 19.75
CA ARG A 107 53.04 -6.51 19.01
C ARG A 107 52.80 -7.88 18.35
N ALA A 108 53.62 -8.87 18.63
CA ALA A 108 53.40 -10.22 18.13
C ALA A 108 52.41 -10.94 19.06
N THR A 109 51.37 -11.54 18.50
CA THR A 109 50.35 -12.35 19.20
C THR A 109 49.09 -11.61 19.67
N TYR A 110 48.39 -10.94 18.76
CA TYR A 110 46.93 -11.10 18.77
C TYR A 110 46.65 -12.38 17.99
N PRO A 111 46.14 -13.46 18.61
CA PRO A 111 45.64 -14.59 17.82
C PRO A 111 44.53 -14.02 16.95
N THR A 112 44.68 -14.12 15.63
CA THR A 112 43.60 -13.85 14.69
C THR A 112 42.39 -14.61 15.20
N ARG A 113 41.38 -13.88 15.68
CA ARG A 113 40.15 -14.48 16.16
C ARG A 113 39.45 -14.97 14.91
N GLU A 114 39.73 -16.21 14.52
CA GLU A 114 39.08 -16.87 13.40
C GLU A 114 37.57 -16.77 13.64
N VAL A 115 36.92 -15.93 12.84
CA VAL A 115 35.48 -15.76 12.89
C VAL A 115 34.92 -17.10 12.44
N ARG A 116 34.45 -17.90 13.41
CA ARG A 116 33.83 -19.19 13.11
C ARG A 116 32.77 -18.96 12.03
N PRO A 117 32.89 -19.58 10.84
CA PRO A 117 31.93 -19.36 9.77
C PRO A 117 30.54 -19.69 10.29
N LEU A 118 29.60 -18.77 10.02
CA LEU A 118 28.22 -18.89 10.46
C LEU A 118 27.70 -20.25 9.96
N PRO A 119 27.16 -21.13 10.84
CA PRO A 119 26.82 -22.49 10.47
C PRO A 119 25.97 -22.52 9.20
N GLU A 120 26.22 -23.51 8.36
CA GLU A 120 25.57 -23.67 7.05
C GLU A 120 24.05 -23.85 7.17
N ARG A 121 23.57 -24.23 8.38
CA ARG A 121 22.18 -24.57 8.69
C ARG A 121 21.45 -23.55 9.58
N VAL A 122 21.81 -22.27 9.51
CA VAL A 122 20.81 -21.28 9.92
C VAL A 122 19.75 -21.31 8.82
N ASP A 123 18.48 -21.50 9.15
CA ASP A 123 17.37 -21.36 8.19
C ASP A 123 17.29 -19.87 7.84
N ARG A 124 18.23 -19.44 6.99
CA ARG A 124 18.38 -18.05 6.61
C ARG A 124 17.17 -17.85 5.72
N LYS A 125 16.14 -17.20 6.26
CA LYS A 125 14.94 -16.69 5.59
C LYS A 125 15.36 -15.80 4.41
N LEU A 126 16.02 -16.38 3.42
CA LEU A 126 16.74 -15.73 2.33
C LEU A 126 15.98 -16.02 1.07
N LEU A 127 15.33 -14.99 0.58
CA LEU A 127 14.53 -15.07 -0.62
C LEU A 127 15.42 -14.89 -1.85
N PRO A 128 15.21 -15.69 -2.90
CA PRO A 128 15.91 -15.55 -4.16
C PRO A 128 15.63 -14.18 -4.79
N GLN A 129 16.68 -13.39 -5.01
CA GLN A 129 16.57 -12.04 -5.57
C GLN A 129 15.94 -12.04 -6.97
N GLN A 130 16.13 -13.11 -7.75
CA GLN A 130 15.53 -13.22 -9.09
C GLN A 130 13.99 -13.21 -9.08
N CYS A 131 13.37 -13.59 -7.95
CA CYS A 131 11.93 -13.62 -7.79
C CYS A 131 11.35 -12.28 -7.31
N PHE A 132 12.20 -11.34 -6.87
CA PHE A 132 11.79 -10.01 -6.46
C PHE A 132 11.53 -9.12 -7.69
N ARG A 133 10.28 -8.69 -7.88
CA ARG A 133 9.86 -7.89 -9.04
C ARG A 133 8.94 -6.75 -8.64
N SER A 134 8.90 -5.71 -9.48
CA SER A 134 7.91 -4.63 -9.44
C SER A 134 6.74 -4.99 -10.35
N TYR A 135 5.52 -4.79 -9.87
CA TYR A 135 4.30 -4.93 -10.66
C TYR A 135 3.53 -3.61 -10.64
N ASP A 136 3.00 -3.23 -11.80
CA ASP A 136 2.11 -2.07 -11.94
C ASP A 136 0.68 -2.48 -11.56
N GLY A 137 0.28 -2.15 -10.33
CA GLY A 137 -1.06 -2.37 -9.81
C GLY A 137 -1.96 -1.14 -9.97
N GLU A 138 -3.26 -1.33 -9.73
CA GLU A 138 -4.27 -0.27 -9.73
C GLU A 138 -3.93 0.87 -8.76
N ASP A 139 -3.43 0.53 -7.57
CA ASP A 139 -2.99 1.49 -6.53
C ASP A 139 -1.52 1.93 -6.69
N GLY A 140 -0.91 1.62 -7.83
CA GLY A 140 0.49 1.94 -8.15
C GLY A 140 1.44 0.74 -8.06
N LYS A 141 2.74 1.04 -8.03
CA LYS A 141 3.79 0.02 -8.09
C LYS A 141 3.89 -0.77 -6.78
N VAL A 142 3.82 -2.08 -6.89
CA VAL A 142 3.98 -3.01 -5.77
C VAL A 142 5.20 -3.88 -5.99
N MET A 143 6.08 -3.92 -4.98
CA MET A 143 7.25 -4.78 -4.96
C MET A 143 6.90 -6.08 -4.23
N MET A 144 6.93 -7.21 -4.93
CA MET A 144 6.59 -8.51 -4.36
C MET A 144 7.41 -9.63 -4.97
N PHE A 145 7.42 -10.78 -4.29
CA PHE A 145 7.98 -12.01 -4.82
C PHE A 145 6.86 -12.80 -5.49
N GLY A 146 7.00 -13.05 -6.80
CA GLY A 146 6.01 -13.80 -7.55
C GLY A 146 5.94 -15.26 -7.09
N GLU A 147 4.74 -15.74 -6.80
CA GLU A 147 4.50 -17.11 -6.31
C GLU A 147 5.06 -18.20 -7.26
N PRO A 148 4.81 -18.16 -8.59
CA PRO A 148 5.36 -19.18 -9.49
C PRO A 148 6.90 -19.21 -9.53
N CYS A 149 7.54 -18.06 -9.31
CA CYS A 149 9.00 -18.01 -9.25
C CYS A 149 9.52 -18.65 -7.95
N LEU A 150 8.85 -18.34 -6.83
CA LEU A 150 9.19 -18.90 -5.52
C LEU A 150 9.03 -20.42 -5.51
N GLU A 151 7.93 -20.97 -6.02
CA GLU A 151 7.71 -22.42 -6.13
C GLU A 151 8.83 -23.14 -6.85
N LYS A 152 9.42 -22.49 -7.86
CA LYS A 152 10.50 -23.06 -8.66
C LYS A 152 11.90 -22.87 -8.05
N ASN A 153 12.13 -21.80 -7.29
CA ASN A 153 13.48 -21.36 -6.91
C ASN A 153 13.72 -21.28 -5.40
N TYR A 154 12.69 -21.52 -4.59
CA TYR A 154 12.77 -21.42 -3.14
C TYR A 154 12.23 -22.71 -2.53
N SER A 155 13.04 -23.40 -1.74
CA SER A 155 12.66 -24.71 -1.18
C SER A 155 11.66 -24.63 -0.02
N GLN A 156 11.45 -23.43 0.53
CA GLN A 156 10.69 -23.23 1.77
C GLN A 156 9.46 -22.34 1.54
N VAL A 157 8.82 -22.43 0.36
CA VAL A 157 7.61 -21.65 0.04
C VAL A 157 6.50 -21.88 1.07
N ASP A 158 6.32 -23.13 1.51
CA ASP A 158 5.29 -23.50 2.50
C ASP A 158 5.51 -22.86 3.88
N ARG A 159 6.71 -22.35 4.15
CA ARG A 159 7.02 -21.61 5.39
C ARG A 159 6.74 -20.12 5.27
N LEU A 160 6.42 -19.61 4.08
CA LEU A 160 6.15 -18.20 3.89
C LEU A 160 4.85 -17.83 4.61
N PRO A 161 4.81 -16.69 5.32
CA PRO A 161 3.60 -16.31 6.03
C PRO A 161 2.49 -15.95 5.05
N ASN A 162 1.38 -16.68 5.12
CA ASN A 162 0.20 -16.45 4.26
C ASN A 162 -0.37 -15.04 4.41
N TYR A 163 -0.19 -14.37 5.56
CA TYR A 163 -0.62 -12.98 5.72
C TYR A 163 0.16 -11.98 4.87
N CYS A 164 1.35 -12.35 4.37
CA CYS A 164 2.09 -11.55 3.39
C CYS A 164 1.68 -11.86 1.95
N ALA A 165 0.87 -12.90 1.72
CA ALA A 165 0.38 -13.22 0.38
C ALA A 165 -0.57 -12.12 -0.10
N LYS A 166 -0.41 -11.70 -1.35
CA LYS A 166 -1.17 -10.64 -1.97
C LYS A 166 -1.45 -10.95 -3.43
N ARG A 167 -2.64 -10.53 -3.86
CA ARG A 167 -3.05 -10.51 -5.26
C ARG A 167 -3.01 -9.08 -5.78
N VAL A 168 -2.28 -8.86 -6.87
CA VAL A 168 -2.19 -7.56 -7.55
C VAL A 168 -2.85 -7.67 -8.91
N LYS A 169 -3.81 -6.78 -9.20
CA LYS A 169 -4.40 -6.66 -10.54
C LYS A 169 -3.48 -5.79 -11.40
N THR A 170 -2.95 -6.36 -12.46
CA THR A 170 -2.12 -5.66 -13.45
C THR A 170 -2.88 -5.57 -14.78
N ALA A 171 -2.37 -4.77 -15.73
CA ALA A 171 -2.94 -4.68 -17.08
C ALA A 171 -2.96 -6.05 -17.82
N GLU A 172 -2.00 -6.93 -17.51
CA GLU A 172 -1.89 -8.27 -18.08
C GLU A 172 -2.70 -9.33 -17.32
N GLY A 173 -3.43 -8.94 -16.28
CA GLY A 173 -4.19 -9.82 -15.42
C GLY A 173 -3.73 -9.83 -13.98
N ALA A 174 -4.36 -10.67 -13.16
CA ALA A 174 -4.00 -10.79 -11.75
C ALA A 174 -2.71 -11.58 -11.57
N ARG A 175 -1.83 -11.09 -10.70
CA ARG A 175 -0.60 -11.76 -10.27
C ARG A 175 -0.68 -12.06 -8.77
N TYR A 176 -0.17 -13.22 -8.39
CA TYR A 176 -0.11 -13.70 -7.00
C TYR A 176 1.34 -13.74 -6.53
N GLY A 177 1.55 -13.45 -5.25
CA GLY A 177 2.88 -13.40 -4.67
C GLY A 177 2.86 -12.93 -3.23
N TYR A 178 4.05 -12.66 -2.70
CA TYR A 178 4.24 -12.23 -1.32
C TYR A 178 4.82 -10.82 -1.28
N ASP A 179 4.16 -9.91 -0.56
CA ASP A 179 4.60 -8.52 -0.43
C ASP A 179 6.01 -8.45 0.19
N ALA A 180 6.92 -7.74 -0.48
CA ALA A 180 8.31 -7.74 -0.05
C ALA A 180 8.56 -6.96 1.24
N ARG A 181 7.73 -5.94 1.55
CA ARG A 181 7.86 -5.19 2.80
C ARG A 181 7.37 -6.06 3.95
N CYS A 182 6.20 -6.69 3.81
CA CYS A 182 5.66 -7.61 4.80
C CYS A 182 6.64 -8.75 5.11
N LEU A 183 7.22 -9.38 4.08
CA LEU A 183 8.20 -10.44 4.27
C LEU A 183 9.44 -9.94 5.01
N ARG A 184 9.94 -8.76 4.67
CA ARG A 184 11.08 -8.15 5.37
C ARG A 184 10.77 -7.89 6.84
N ASP A 185 9.59 -7.36 7.13
CA ASP A 185 9.13 -7.07 8.50
C ASP A 185 8.93 -8.38 9.30
N SER A 186 8.67 -9.49 8.59
CA SER A 186 8.58 -10.87 9.13
C SER A 186 9.95 -11.57 9.29
N GLY A 187 11.04 -10.85 9.04
CA GLY A 187 12.42 -11.31 9.19
C GLY A 187 12.98 -12.05 7.97
N TYR A 188 12.35 -11.98 6.81
CA TYR A 188 12.95 -12.44 5.56
C TYR A 188 13.90 -11.40 4.99
N SER A 189 14.91 -11.84 4.27
CA SER A 189 15.93 -10.99 3.66
C SER A 189 16.25 -11.50 2.27
N LEU A 190 16.87 -10.67 1.43
CA LEU A 190 17.31 -11.09 0.10
C LEU A 190 18.62 -11.89 0.21
N ALA A 191 18.70 -13.02 -0.49
CA ALA A 191 19.97 -13.70 -0.72
C ALA A 191 20.91 -12.76 -1.49
N ARG A 192 22.07 -12.44 -0.91
CA ARG A 192 23.13 -11.70 -1.62
C ARG A 192 23.84 -12.67 -2.55
N ARG A 193 24.01 -12.26 -3.80
CA ARG A 193 24.80 -12.98 -4.81
C ARG A 193 26.29 -12.80 -4.55
#